data_AF-A0A9D7ZSD2-F1
#
_entry.id   AF-A0A9D7ZSD2-F1
#
_cell.length_a   1.000
_cell.length_b   1.000
_cell.length_c   1.000
_cell.angle_alpha   90.00
_cell.angle_beta   90.00
_cell.angle_gamma   90.00
#
_symmetry.space_group_name_H-M   'P 1'
#
loop_
_entity.id
_entity.type
_entity.pdbx_description
1 polymer ?
#
loop_
_entity_poly.entity_id
_entity_poly.type
_entity_poly.pdbx_seq_one_letter_code
_entity_poly.pdbx_strand_id
1 'polypeptide(L)'
;MNKGQYLYGFVFSESRQNFTCKGLDDQDVYLKTNGNLSLAISDFKMIDFSALPQKELLQYLKQHHNTIGKIMEKFCIIPFKFGTMIEDPDQIIKIFKSSYDQIRKKFTILQNMIELDIIANFNNFSQVFNEIKELDAVKQFKQEIQSRPKPDIYEAQIKLGKMVNSLLDEKRNFYRKIMYNRLSDLSSDILTNEITQDSMIASLAFLIHKKDHQTFEKIIEDLDEYFEGKINFKIVGPFPFYSFYTLALHKGDFKELDFARRVLNLPEKASLSEINESYKEQSKICHPDNDSHNKDLARRFEALNKSYQIIMEYMNGNGCSFLREDIEQCVRVKPVERKNAVMS
;
A
#
# COMPACT_ATOMS: atom_id res chain seq x y z
N MET A 1 7.86 -25.11 -19.74
CA MET A 1 7.29 -24.03 -18.90
C MET A 1 8.29 -23.74 -17.80
N ASN A 2 8.77 -22.50 -17.67
CA ASN A 2 9.66 -22.13 -16.56
C ASN A 2 8.87 -22.29 -15.24
N LYS A 3 9.33 -23.22 -14.40
CA LYS A 3 8.83 -23.41 -13.05
C LYS A 3 9.34 -22.26 -12.18
N GLY A 4 8.44 -21.60 -11.46
CA GLY A 4 8.77 -20.62 -10.44
C GLY A 4 7.97 -20.91 -9.17
N GLN A 5 8.05 -20.01 -8.20
CA GLN A 5 7.28 -20.08 -6.96
C GLN A 5 6.46 -18.81 -6.80
N TYR A 6 5.19 -18.98 -6.45
CA TYR A 6 4.28 -17.89 -6.13
C TYR A 6 4.30 -17.63 -4.63
N LEU A 7 4.43 -16.36 -4.23
CA LEU A 7 4.52 -15.94 -2.84
C LEU A 7 3.18 -15.35 -2.37
N TYR A 8 2.61 -15.94 -1.33
CA TYR A 8 1.34 -15.47 -0.73
C TYR A 8 1.60 -14.50 0.42
N GLY A 9 2.53 -14.80 1.32
CA GLY A 9 2.79 -13.97 2.49
C GLY A 9 3.67 -14.65 3.52
N PHE A 10 4.19 -13.86 4.47
CA PHE A 10 4.78 -14.43 5.67
C PHE A 10 3.70 -14.77 6.68
N VAL A 11 3.95 -15.80 7.48
CA VAL A 11 3.13 -16.16 8.64
C VAL A 11 4.02 -16.38 9.85
N PHE A 12 3.50 -16.06 11.03
CA PHE A 12 4.12 -16.43 12.29
C PHE A 12 3.68 -17.85 12.69
N SER A 13 4.64 -18.74 12.96
CA SER A 13 4.37 -20.12 13.39
C SER A 13 5.42 -20.56 14.42
N GLU A 14 4.98 -20.90 15.63
CA GLU A 14 5.86 -21.30 16.73
C GLU A 14 6.44 -22.72 16.56
N SER A 15 5.94 -23.49 15.60
CA SER A 15 6.46 -24.82 15.26
C SER A 15 6.29 -25.12 13.77
N ARG A 16 6.95 -26.19 13.28
CA ARG A 16 6.68 -26.74 11.95
C ARG A 16 5.27 -27.34 11.95
N GLN A 17 4.28 -26.52 11.58
CA GLN A 17 2.91 -26.99 11.38
C GLN A 17 2.77 -27.52 9.96
N ASN A 18 2.20 -28.71 9.83
CA ASN A 18 1.75 -29.22 8.53
C ASN A 18 0.51 -28.41 8.14
N PHE A 19 0.69 -27.45 7.23
CA PHE A 19 -0.38 -26.70 6.61
C PHE A 19 -0.35 -26.92 5.11
N THR A 20 -1.53 -27.19 4.55
CA THR A 20 -1.73 -27.14 3.11
C THR A 20 -3.12 -26.62 2.79
N CYS A 21 -3.22 -25.87 1.70
CA CYS A 21 -4.46 -25.46 1.08
C CYS A 21 -4.26 -25.33 -0.43
N LYS A 22 -5.35 -25.12 -1.17
CA LYS A 22 -5.31 -24.91 -2.62
C LYS A 22 -5.08 -23.44 -2.96
N GLY A 23 -4.04 -23.20 -3.76
CA GLY A 23 -3.59 -21.92 -4.29
C GLY A 23 -4.09 -21.63 -5.70
N LEU A 24 -3.31 -20.86 -6.46
CA LEU A 24 -3.56 -20.61 -7.88
C LEU A 24 -3.49 -21.91 -8.70
N ASP A 25 -4.37 -22.06 -9.69
CA ASP A 25 -4.49 -23.28 -10.51
C ASP A 25 -4.47 -24.59 -9.68
N ASP A 26 -5.11 -24.57 -8.51
CA ASP A 26 -5.22 -25.69 -7.56
C ASP A 26 -3.87 -26.30 -7.11
N GLN A 27 -2.79 -25.51 -7.20
CA GLN A 27 -1.48 -25.89 -6.68
C GLN A 27 -1.49 -25.94 -5.15
N ASP A 28 -0.76 -26.90 -4.58
CA ASP A 28 -0.67 -27.02 -3.13
C ASP A 28 0.19 -25.90 -2.56
N VAL A 29 -0.40 -25.15 -1.63
CA VAL A 29 0.32 -24.17 -0.82
C VAL A 29 1.00 -24.91 0.32
N TYR A 30 2.26 -24.60 0.55
CA TYR A 30 3.06 -25.12 1.64
C TYR A 30 3.87 -24.01 2.31
N LEU A 31 4.35 -24.29 3.52
CA LEU A 31 5.12 -23.36 4.33
C LEU A 31 6.61 -23.71 4.27
N LYS A 32 7.44 -22.74 3.88
CA LYS A 32 8.91 -22.81 4.08
C LYS A 32 9.26 -22.06 5.35
N THR A 33 9.74 -22.78 6.36
CA THR A 33 10.00 -22.25 7.71
C THR A 33 11.46 -21.90 7.94
N ASN A 34 11.71 -20.77 8.59
CA ASN A 34 12.98 -20.39 9.19
C ASN A 34 12.71 -19.81 10.58
N GLY A 35 13.22 -20.43 11.65
CA GLY A 35 12.88 -20.03 13.02
C GLY A 35 11.36 -20.03 13.26
N ASN A 36 10.82 -18.88 13.70
CA ASN A 36 9.39 -18.72 14.01
C ASN A 36 8.59 -18.05 12.88
N LEU A 37 9.22 -17.83 11.72
CA LEU A 37 8.55 -17.31 10.53
C LEU A 37 8.47 -18.40 9.47
N SER A 38 7.36 -18.43 8.76
CA SER A 38 7.22 -19.23 7.55
C SER A 38 6.76 -18.38 6.39
N LEU A 39 7.17 -18.76 5.19
CA LEU A 39 6.71 -18.16 3.95
C LEU A 39 5.73 -19.12 3.28
N ALA A 40 4.50 -18.67 3.05
CA ALA A 40 3.48 -19.43 2.34
C ALA A 40 3.68 -19.28 0.84
N ILE A 41 3.91 -20.40 0.17
CA ILE A 41 4.23 -20.46 -1.26
C ILE A 41 3.56 -21.65 -1.95
N SER A 42 3.45 -21.59 -3.27
CA SER A 42 3.13 -22.75 -4.11
C SER A 42 4.04 -22.76 -5.33
N ASP A 43 4.30 -23.94 -5.88
CA ASP A 43 4.93 -24.04 -7.19
C ASP A 43 3.96 -23.47 -8.24
N PHE A 44 4.45 -22.68 -9.18
CA PHE A 44 3.61 -22.05 -10.19
C PHE A 44 4.39 -21.76 -11.48
N LYS A 45 3.68 -21.63 -12.61
CA LYS A 45 4.29 -21.22 -13.88
C LYS A 45 4.61 -19.73 -13.85
N MET A 46 5.81 -19.34 -14.31
CA MET A 46 6.11 -17.92 -14.50
C MET A 46 5.20 -17.32 -15.56
N ILE A 47 4.49 -16.25 -15.21
CA ILE A 47 3.53 -15.56 -16.07
C ILE A 47 3.59 -14.05 -15.82
N ASP A 48 3.39 -13.25 -16.85
CA ASP A 48 3.14 -11.83 -16.68
C ASP A 48 1.64 -11.60 -16.51
N PHE A 49 1.21 -11.40 -15.25
CA PHE A 49 -0.19 -11.14 -14.92
C PHE A 49 -0.71 -9.84 -15.56
N SER A 50 0.16 -8.87 -15.87
CA SER A 50 -0.25 -7.60 -16.47
C SER A 50 -0.62 -7.73 -17.96
N ALA A 51 -0.11 -8.77 -18.62
CA ALA A 51 -0.39 -9.07 -20.01
C ALA A 51 -1.64 -9.95 -20.21
N LEU A 52 -2.29 -10.39 -19.12
CA LEU A 52 -3.43 -11.29 -19.19
C LEU A 52 -4.74 -10.56 -19.58
N PRO A 53 -5.67 -11.25 -20.26
CA PRO A 53 -7.03 -10.77 -20.42
C PRO A 53 -7.70 -10.52 -19.06
N GLN A 54 -8.52 -9.46 -18.96
CA GLN A 54 -9.15 -9.03 -17.71
C GLN A 54 -9.89 -10.16 -16.99
N LYS A 55 -10.61 -11.02 -17.73
CA LYS A 55 -11.38 -12.14 -17.16
C LYS A 55 -10.47 -13.15 -16.43
N GLU A 56 -9.32 -13.48 -17.02
CA GLU A 56 -8.35 -14.41 -16.43
C GLU A 56 -7.64 -13.77 -15.23
N LEU A 57 -7.25 -12.50 -15.34
CA LEU A 57 -6.66 -11.75 -14.24
C LEU A 57 -7.59 -11.73 -13.00
N LEU A 58 -8.89 -11.48 -13.21
CA LEU A 58 -9.89 -11.49 -12.14
C LEU A 58 -10.05 -12.88 -11.50
N GLN A 59 -9.93 -13.95 -12.28
CA GLN A 59 -9.97 -15.32 -11.76
C GLN A 59 -8.77 -15.59 -10.84
N TYR A 60 -7.55 -15.25 -11.25
CA TYR A 60 -6.36 -15.42 -10.41
C TYR A 60 -6.41 -14.53 -9.16
N LEU A 61 -6.88 -13.29 -9.28
CA LEU A 61 -7.10 -12.41 -8.12
C LEU A 61 -8.05 -13.06 -7.11
N LYS A 62 -9.17 -13.62 -7.58
CA LYS A 62 -10.12 -14.33 -6.70
C LYS A 62 -9.48 -15.55 -6.02
N GLN A 63 -8.73 -16.36 -6.76
CA GLN A 63 -8.02 -17.52 -6.20
C GLN A 63 -6.99 -17.10 -5.15
N HIS A 64 -6.20 -16.05 -5.41
CA HIS A 64 -5.25 -15.48 -4.45
C HIS A 64 -5.94 -15.07 -3.15
N HIS A 65 -7.02 -14.27 -3.24
CA HIS A 65 -7.75 -13.81 -2.05
C HIS A 65 -8.34 -14.99 -1.25
N ASN A 66 -8.93 -15.97 -1.93
CA ASN A 66 -9.45 -17.18 -1.28
C ASN A 66 -8.34 -17.97 -0.56
N THR A 67 -7.16 -18.04 -1.17
CA THR A 67 -6.01 -18.76 -0.62
C THR A 67 -5.51 -18.08 0.65
N ILE A 68 -5.35 -16.76 0.61
CA ILE A 68 -4.96 -15.96 1.77
C ILE A 68 -6.00 -16.09 2.88
N GLY A 69 -7.30 -16.07 2.56
CA GLY A 69 -8.38 -16.31 3.53
C GLY A 69 -8.24 -17.65 4.25
N LYS A 70 -7.96 -18.73 3.52
CA LYS A 70 -7.70 -20.06 4.12
C LYS A 70 -6.44 -20.10 5.00
N ILE A 71 -5.41 -19.31 4.66
CA ILE A 71 -4.21 -19.18 5.51
C ILE A 71 -4.57 -18.42 6.80
N MET A 72 -5.36 -17.36 6.69
CA MET A 72 -5.81 -16.54 7.82
C MET A 72 -6.63 -17.28 8.86
N GLU A 73 -7.39 -18.30 8.45
CA GLU A 73 -8.14 -19.15 9.38
C GLU A 73 -7.23 -19.80 10.44
N LYS A 74 -5.95 -19.99 10.12
CA LYS A 74 -4.98 -20.66 11.01
C LYS A 74 -3.84 -19.76 11.47
N PHE A 75 -3.47 -18.74 10.69
CA PHE A 75 -2.28 -17.94 10.93
C PHE A 75 -2.53 -16.45 10.78
N CYS A 76 -1.81 -15.64 11.56
CA CYS A 76 -1.61 -14.24 11.21
C CYS A 76 -0.71 -14.18 9.96
N ILE A 77 -1.16 -13.48 8.91
CA ILE A 77 -0.42 -13.32 7.65
C ILE A 77 -0.11 -11.86 7.36
N ILE A 78 1.12 -11.60 6.90
CA ILE A 78 1.51 -10.36 6.25
C ILE A 78 1.58 -10.67 4.74
N PRO A 79 0.61 -10.21 3.94
CA PRO A 79 0.47 -10.67 2.56
C PRO A 79 1.52 -10.04 1.63
N PHE A 80 1.94 -10.78 0.62
CA PHE A 80 2.59 -10.21 -0.55
C PHE A 80 1.53 -9.65 -1.51
N LYS A 81 1.92 -8.63 -2.28
CA LYS A 81 1.14 -8.10 -3.39
C LYS A 81 0.85 -9.24 -4.36
N PHE A 82 -0.37 -9.27 -4.88
CA PHE A 82 -0.74 -10.21 -5.93
C PHE A 82 0.27 -10.22 -7.08
N GLY A 83 0.63 -11.42 -7.53
CA GLY A 83 1.54 -11.64 -8.65
C GLY A 83 3.02 -11.70 -8.25
N THR A 84 3.33 -11.65 -6.95
CA THR A 84 4.70 -11.78 -6.47
C THR A 84 5.22 -13.20 -6.71
N MET A 85 6.23 -13.34 -7.55
CA MET A 85 6.85 -14.62 -7.92
C MET A 85 8.37 -14.54 -7.92
N ILE A 86 9.00 -15.69 -7.69
CA ILE A 86 10.44 -15.90 -7.85
C ILE A 86 10.68 -17.06 -8.82
N GLU A 87 11.77 -16.96 -9.58
CA GLU A 87 12.17 -18.01 -10.53
C GLU A 87 13.04 -19.07 -9.86
N ASP A 88 13.97 -18.63 -9.01
CA ASP A 88 14.93 -19.48 -8.32
C ASP A 88 14.50 -19.69 -6.85
N PRO A 89 14.22 -20.94 -6.43
CA PRO A 89 13.87 -21.25 -5.05
C PRO A 89 14.92 -20.86 -4.01
N ASP A 90 16.20 -20.74 -4.39
CA ASP A 90 17.25 -20.30 -3.47
C ASP A 90 17.08 -18.82 -3.06
N GLN A 91 16.29 -18.04 -3.81
CA GLN A 91 15.91 -16.68 -3.43
C GLN A 91 15.11 -16.63 -2.12
N ILE A 92 14.44 -17.72 -1.72
CA ILE A 92 13.76 -17.80 -0.42
C ILE A 92 14.75 -17.60 0.73
N ILE A 93 15.95 -18.18 0.63
CA ILE A 93 16.99 -18.04 1.65
C ILE A 93 17.42 -16.57 1.75
N LYS A 94 17.57 -15.89 0.60
CA LYS A 94 17.91 -14.46 0.54
C LYS A 94 16.79 -13.60 1.13
N ILE A 95 15.53 -13.89 0.81
CA ILE A 95 14.34 -13.22 1.35
C ILE A 95 14.31 -13.33 2.88
N PHE A 96 14.52 -14.51 3.44
CA PHE A 96 14.60 -14.66 4.89
C PHE A 96 15.77 -13.87 5.47
N LYS A 97 16.98 -14.01 4.94
CA LYS A 97 18.17 -13.31 5.46
C LYS A 97 17.99 -11.79 5.47
N SER A 98 17.35 -11.20 4.46
CA SER A 98 17.21 -9.75 4.33
C SER A 98 16.03 -9.17 5.11
N SER A 99 15.00 -9.96 5.43
CA SER A 99 13.74 -9.43 5.97
C SER A 99 13.30 -10.03 7.32
N TYR A 100 13.96 -11.08 7.83
CA TYR A 100 13.51 -11.83 9.01
C TYR A 100 13.19 -10.94 10.22
N ASP A 101 14.15 -10.10 10.64
CA ASP A 101 13.99 -9.28 11.85
C ASP A 101 12.90 -8.22 11.69
N GLN A 102 12.83 -7.59 10.51
CA GLN A 102 11.82 -6.58 10.22
C GLN A 102 10.41 -7.18 10.26
N ILE A 103 10.22 -8.32 9.57
CA ILE A 103 8.93 -9.01 9.50
C ILE A 103 8.54 -9.57 10.87
N ARG A 104 9.49 -10.17 11.61
CA ARG A 104 9.25 -10.70 12.96
C ARG A 104 8.76 -9.59 13.92
N LYS A 105 9.41 -8.42 13.91
CA LYS A 105 8.99 -7.26 14.71
C LYS A 105 7.61 -6.74 14.32
N LYS A 106 7.18 -6.89 13.06
CA LYS A 106 5.81 -6.54 12.66
C LYS A 106 4.79 -7.53 13.21
N PHE A 107 5.09 -8.83 13.19
CA PHE A 107 4.18 -9.84 13.75
C PHE A 107 3.90 -9.67 15.25
N THR A 108 4.87 -9.21 16.05
CA THR A 108 4.64 -8.98 17.49
C THR A 108 3.53 -7.95 17.75
N ILE A 109 3.34 -7.02 16.81
CA ILE A 109 2.25 -6.03 16.86
C ILE A 109 0.98 -6.64 16.25
N LEU A 110 1.08 -7.20 15.05
CA LEU A 110 -0.08 -7.58 14.24
C LEU A 110 -0.87 -8.79 14.71
N GLN A 111 -0.27 -9.69 15.48
CA GLN A 111 -0.95 -10.91 15.96
C GLN A 111 -2.28 -10.64 16.71
N ASN A 112 -2.38 -9.48 17.36
CA ASN A 112 -3.55 -9.05 18.13
C ASN A 112 -4.40 -7.99 17.42
N MET A 113 -4.12 -7.73 16.15
CA MET A 113 -4.82 -6.75 15.32
C MET A 113 -5.71 -7.44 14.30
N ILE A 114 -6.69 -6.70 13.78
CA ILE A 114 -7.50 -7.04 12.62
C ILE A 114 -7.64 -5.81 11.73
N GLU A 115 -7.75 -6.05 10.43
CA GLU A 115 -8.14 -5.04 9.45
C GLU A 115 -9.64 -5.17 9.17
N LEU A 116 -10.38 -4.07 9.32
CA LEU A 116 -11.79 -3.96 8.98
C LEU A 116 -12.00 -2.77 8.04
N ASP A 117 -12.84 -2.94 7.04
CA ASP A 117 -13.28 -1.83 6.18
C ASP A 117 -14.69 -1.40 6.58
N ILE A 118 -14.89 -0.09 6.61
CA ILE A 118 -16.22 0.52 6.65
C ILE A 118 -16.50 1.14 5.29
N ILE A 119 -17.57 0.66 4.67
CA ILE A 119 -18.13 1.26 3.47
C ILE A 119 -19.39 2.03 3.88
N ALA A 120 -19.37 3.34 3.71
CA ALA A 120 -20.49 4.22 4.00
C ALA A 120 -21.07 4.77 2.68
N ASN A 121 -22.36 4.54 2.44
CA ASN A 121 -23.08 5.05 1.26
C ASN A 121 -24.24 5.95 1.68
N PHE A 122 -24.58 6.94 0.87
CA PHE A 122 -25.87 7.62 1.02
C PHE A 122 -27.00 6.61 0.84
N ASN A 123 -27.89 6.51 1.81
CA ASN A 123 -29.03 5.60 1.73
C ASN A 123 -29.97 5.96 0.56
N ASN A 124 -30.15 7.27 0.31
CA ASN A 124 -30.88 7.78 -0.86
C ASN A 124 -30.06 8.86 -1.59
N PHE A 125 -29.19 8.43 -2.50
CA PHE A 125 -28.35 9.35 -3.27
C PHE A 125 -29.15 10.32 -4.14
N SER A 126 -30.26 9.87 -4.73
CA SER A 126 -31.13 10.72 -5.56
C SER A 126 -31.71 11.89 -4.76
N GLN A 127 -32.12 11.65 -3.52
CA GLN A 127 -32.58 12.71 -2.62
C GLN A 127 -31.46 13.69 -2.30
N VAL A 128 -30.27 13.20 -1.95
CA VAL A 128 -29.09 14.04 -1.68
C VAL A 128 -28.75 14.94 -2.86
N PHE A 129 -28.79 14.38 -4.08
CA PHE A 129 -28.54 15.14 -5.30
C PHE A 129 -29.60 16.21 -5.56
N ASN A 130 -30.87 15.92 -5.26
CA ASN A 130 -31.95 16.90 -5.37
C ASN A 130 -31.80 18.02 -4.31
N GLU A 131 -31.45 17.69 -3.07
CA GLU A 131 -31.17 18.69 -2.04
C GLU A 131 -30.06 19.67 -2.49
N ILE A 132 -28.99 19.16 -3.13
CA ILE A 132 -27.91 20.01 -3.67
C ILE A 132 -28.43 20.92 -4.79
N LYS A 133 -29.29 20.41 -5.69
CA LYS A 133 -29.89 21.23 -6.76
C LYS A 133 -30.76 22.37 -6.24
N GLU A 134 -31.35 22.18 -5.06
CA GLU A 134 -32.24 23.15 -4.44
C GLU A 134 -31.52 24.22 -3.62
N LEU A 135 -30.20 24.13 -3.45
CA LEU A 135 -29.38 25.15 -2.79
C LEU A 135 -29.38 26.47 -3.57
N ASP A 136 -29.43 27.58 -2.84
CA ASP A 136 -29.52 28.93 -3.43
C ASP A 136 -28.39 29.22 -4.42
N ALA A 137 -27.17 28.81 -4.10
CA ALA A 137 -26.02 29.00 -4.97
C ALA A 137 -26.23 28.32 -6.35
N VAL A 138 -26.82 27.12 -6.37
CA VAL A 138 -27.12 26.38 -7.62
C VAL A 138 -28.29 27.02 -8.37
N LYS A 139 -29.34 27.45 -7.64
CA LYS A 139 -30.49 28.14 -8.22
C LYS A 139 -30.09 29.48 -8.85
N GLN A 140 -29.30 30.28 -8.14
CA GLN A 140 -28.80 31.58 -8.60
C GLN A 140 -27.92 31.41 -9.85
N PHE A 141 -27.01 30.44 -9.86
CA PHE A 141 -26.20 30.16 -11.05
C PHE A 141 -27.06 29.79 -12.26
N LYS A 142 -28.09 28.95 -12.09
CA LYS A 142 -29.03 28.61 -13.17
C LYS A 142 -29.79 29.83 -13.69
N GLN A 143 -30.29 30.69 -12.80
CA GLN A 143 -31.00 31.92 -13.15
C GLN A 143 -30.09 32.91 -13.89
N GLU A 144 -28.84 33.06 -13.42
CA GLU A 144 -27.85 33.94 -14.05
C GLU A 144 -27.59 33.51 -15.50
N ILE A 145 -27.37 32.21 -15.75
CA ILE A 145 -27.14 31.68 -17.11
C ILE A 145 -28.37 31.88 -18.00
N GLN A 146 -29.59 31.67 -17.48
CA GLN A 146 -30.83 31.88 -18.24
C GLN A 146 -31.08 33.34 -18.60
N SER A 147 -30.60 34.29 -17.79
CA SER A 147 -30.76 35.73 -18.03
C SER A 147 -29.80 36.31 -19.08
N ARG A 148 -28.77 35.56 -19.50
CA ARG A 148 -27.78 36.03 -20.47
C ARG A 148 -28.36 35.99 -21.90
N PRO A 149 -28.18 37.05 -22.72
CA PRO A 149 -28.73 37.11 -24.08
C PRO A 149 -28.09 36.11 -25.07
N LYS A 150 -26.84 35.68 -24.83
CA LYS A 150 -26.15 34.60 -25.55
C LYS A 150 -25.29 33.80 -24.58
N PRO A 151 -25.86 32.85 -23.83
CA PRO A 151 -25.10 32.04 -22.89
C PRO A 151 -24.25 31.01 -23.66
N ASP A 152 -22.98 30.88 -23.28
CA ASP A 152 -22.21 29.68 -23.63
C ASP A 152 -22.74 28.52 -22.79
N ILE A 153 -23.62 27.72 -23.39
CA ILE A 153 -24.29 26.60 -22.73
C ILE A 153 -23.28 25.54 -22.30
N TYR A 154 -22.22 25.33 -23.08
CA TYR A 154 -21.22 24.30 -22.79
C TYR A 154 -20.35 24.68 -21.60
N GLU A 155 -19.85 25.91 -21.58
CA GLU A 155 -19.09 26.43 -20.43
C GLU A 155 -19.94 26.45 -19.16
N ALA A 156 -21.21 26.86 -19.27
CA ALA A 156 -22.16 26.88 -18.16
C ALA A 156 -22.42 25.47 -17.58
N GLN A 157 -22.57 24.45 -18.43
CA GLN A 157 -22.74 23.06 -18.00
C GLN A 157 -21.51 22.54 -17.25
N ILE A 158 -20.30 22.84 -17.75
CA ILE A 158 -19.05 22.45 -17.07
C ILE A 158 -18.96 23.11 -15.69
N LYS A 159 -19.24 24.41 -15.59
CA LYS A 159 -19.20 25.15 -14.32
C LYS A 159 -20.24 24.62 -13.33
N LEU A 160 -21.48 24.38 -13.79
CA LEU A 160 -22.53 23.80 -12.95
C LEU A 160 -22.15 22.40 -12.45
N GLY A 161 -21.60 21.55 -13.32
CA GLY A 161 -21.13 20.21 -12.94
C GLY A 161 -20.05 20.26 -11.88
N LYS A 162 -19.03 21.11 -12.06
CA LYS A 162 -17.96 21.32 -11.05
C LYS A 162 -18.52 21.83 -9.72
N MET A 163 -19.46 22.77 -9.75
CA MET A 163 -20.10 23.31 -8.56
C MET A 163 -20.88 22.23 -7.80
N VAL A 164 -21.70 21.44 -8.49
CA VAL A 164 -22.45 20.34 -7.89
C VAL A 164 -21.53 19.29 -7.29
N ASN A 165 -20.44 18.94 -7.99
CA ASN A 165 -19.44 18.01 -7.46
C ASN A 165 -18.76 18.55 -6.18
N SER A 166 -18.39 19.84 -6.15
CA SER A 166 -17.82 20.47 -4.95
C SER A 166 -18.77 20.40 -3.75
N LEU A 167 -20.04 20.75 -3.96
CA LEU A 167 -21.06 20.69 -2.90
C LEU A 167 -21.33 19.26 -2.42
N LEU A 168 -21.25 18.28 -3.33
CA LEU A 168 -21.36 16.87 -2.98
C LEU A 168 -20.16 16.41 -2.14
N ASP A 169 -18.95 16.82 -2.52
CA ASP A 169 -17.73 16.50 -1.80
C ASP A 169 -17.68 17.16 -0.41
N GLU A 170 -18.13 18.40 -0.28
CA GLU A 170 -18.32 19.06 1.02
C GLU A 170 -19.26 18.25 1.92
N LYS A 171 -20.39 17.79 1.37
CA LYS A 171 -21.35 16.95 2.11
C LYS A 171 -20.73 15.61 2.49
N ARG A 172 -19.98 14.95 1.60
CA ARG A 172 -19.23 13.73 1.94
C ARG A 172 -18.22 13.97 3.06
N ASN A 173 -17.47 15.08 2.99
CA ASN A 173 -16.44 15.44 3.96
C ASN A 173 -17.03 15.74 5.34
N PHE A 174 -18.23 16.34 5.42
CA PHE A 174 -18.96 16.50 6.67
C PHE A 174 -19.18 15.15 7.37
N TYR A 175 -19.73 14.16 6.66
CA TYR A 175 -19.98 12.83 7.21
C TYR A 175 -18.67 12.10 7.56
N ARG A 176 -17.68 12.14 6.67
CA ARG A 176 -16.36 11.52 6.90
C ARG A 176 -15.68 12.03 8.16
N LYS A 177 -15.69 13.34 8.37
CA LYS A 177 -15.03 13.96 9.53
C LYS A 177 -15.63 13.44 10.84
N ILE A 178 -16.95 13.27 10.88
CA ILE A 178 -17.65 12.72 12.05
C ILE A 178 -17.28 11.24 12.27
N MET A 179 -17.32 10.42 11.21
CA MET A 179 -16.91 9.01 11.29
C MET A 179 -15.48 8.87 11.79
N TYR A 180 -14.56 9.63 11.18
CA TYR A 180 -13.14 9.62 11.54
C TYR A 180 -12.93 9.97 13.01
N ASN A 181 -13.53 11.06 13.48
CA ASN A 181 -13.39 11.50 14.88
C ASN A 181 -13.95 10.50 15.90
N ARG A 182 -15.00 9.73 15.54
CA ARG A 182 -15.59 8.73 16.43
C ARG A 182 -14.79 7.43 16.48
N LEU A 183 -14.12 7.08 15.39
CA LEU A 183 -13.42 5.81 15.24
C LEU A 183 -11.90 5.93 15.44
N SER A 184 -11.33 7.14 15.42
CA SER A 184 -9.89 7.37 15.55
C SER A 184 -9.30 6.81 16.83
N ASP A 185 -9.98 7.00 17.95
CA ASP A 185 -9.43 6.64 19.27
C ASP A 185 -9.33 5.13 19.48
N LEU A 186 -10.17 4.36 18.78
CA LEU A 186 -10.16 2.89 18.81
C LEU A 186 -9.20 2.28 17.78
N SER A 187 -8.65 3.10 16.90
CA SER A 187 -7.90 2.65 15.72
C SER A 187 -6.43 2.97 15.85
N SER A 188 -5.57 1.98 15.60
CA SER A 188 -4.13 2.18 15.57
C SER A 188 -3.66 2.88 14.28
N ASP A 189 -4.41 2.70 13.20
CA ASP A 189 -4.17 3.34 11.91
C ASP A 189 -5.48 3.37 11.10
N ILE A 190 -5.63 4.35 10.22
CA ILE A 190 -6.82 4.55 9.36
C ILE A 190 -6.36 4.91 7.96
N LEU A 191 -6.92 4.26 6.96
CA LEU A 191 -6.67 4.57 5.55
C LEU A 191 -7.98 4.87 4.82
N THR A 192 -7.96 5.92 4.01
CA THR A 192 -9.06 6.26 3.11
C THR A 192 -8.79 5.65 1.75
N ASN A 193 -9.67 4.75 1.32
CA ASN A 193 -9.64 4.14 0.00
C ASN A 193 -10.34 5.05 -1.03
N GLU A 194 -10.06 4.81 -2.31
CA GLU A 194 -10.71 5.54 -3.40
C GLU A 194 -12.22 5.29 -3.43
N ILE A 195 -12.98 6.35 -3.76
CA ILE A 195 -14.41 6.24 -4.00
C ILE A 195 -14.62 5.66 -5.39
N THR A 196 -15.33 4.54 -5.48
CA THR A 196 -15.60 3.89 -6.78
C THR A 196 -17.02 4.11 -7.30
N GLN A 197 -17.90 4.76 -6.51
CA GLN A 197 -19.32 4.95 -6.81
C GLN A 197 -19.81 6.31 -6.34
N ASP A 198 -20.69 6.96 -7.11
CA ASP A 198 -21.20 8.30 -6.75
C ASP A 198 -21.97 8.33 -5.42
N SER A 199 -22.71 7.27 -5.11
CA SER A 199 -23.44 7.16 -3.84
C SER A 199 -22.54 6.95 -2.62
N MET A 200 -21.28 6.59 -2.83
CA MET A 200 -20.37 6.29 -1.73
C MET A 200 -19.87 7.57 -1.07
N ILE A 201 -19.97 7.59 0.25
CA ILE A 201 -19.47 8.65 1.11
C ILE A 201 -18.02 8.34 1.44
N ALA A 202 -17.72 7.14 1.91
CA ALA A 202 -16.38 6.76 2.31
C ALA A 202 -16.16 5.26 2.17
N SER A 203 -14.92 4.88 1.88
CA SER A 203 -14.39 3.53 2.07
C SER A 203 -13.15 3.69 2.94
N LEU A 204 -13.22 3.24 4.19
CA LEU A 204 -12.22 3.48 5.21
C LEU A 204 -11.74 2.13 5.76
N ALA A 205 -10.45 1.84 5.65
CA ALA A 205 -9.82 0.70 6.30
C ALA A 205 -9.32 1.12 7.69
N PHE A 206 -9.51 0.25 8.68
CA PHE A 206 -9.14 0.46 10.08
C PHE A 206 -8.30 -0.70 10.58
N LEU A 207 -7.18 -0.36 11.23
CA LEU A 207 -6.37 -1.33 11.95
C LEU A 207 -6.72 -1.23 13.44
N ILE A 208 -7.46 -2.21 13.95
CA ILE A 208 -7.94 -2.21 15.34
C ILE A 208 -7.44 -3.44 16.10
N HIS A 209 -7.45 -3.35 17.42
CA HIS A 209 -7.19 -4.51 18.27
C HIS A 209 -8.37 -5.48 18.22
N LYS A 210 -8.11 -6.79 18.17
CA LYS A 210 -9.13 -7.85 18.13
C LYS A 210 -10.16 -7.75 19.25
N LYS A 211 -9.71 -7.40 20.46
CA LYS A 211 -10.57 -7.23 21.65
C LYS A 211 -11.56 -6.07 21.52
N ASP A 212 -11.26 -5.11 20.66
CA ASP A 212 -12.03 -3.87 20.51
C ASP A 212 -13.08 -3.98 19.38
N HIS A 213 -13.18 -5.13 18.71
CA HIS A 213 -14.09 -5.36 17.59
C HIS A 213 -15.56 -5.08 17.93
N GLN A 214 -16.07 -5.59 19.06
CA GLN A 214 -17.46 -5.35 19.46
C GLN A 214 -17.73 -3.88 19.80
N THR A 215 -16.76 -3.19 20.41
CA THR A 215 -16.85 -1.76 20.68
C THR A 215 -16.87 -0.96 19.38
N PHE A 216 -16.10 -1.38 18.38
CA PHE A 216 -16.07 -0.77 17.06
C PHE A 216 -17.42 -0.90 16.34
N GLU A 217 -18.02 -2.09 16.35
CA GLU A 217 -19.37 -2.33 15.79
C GLU A 217 -20.40 -1.42 16.46
N LYS A 218 -20.35 -1.31 17.80
CA LYS A 218 -21.27 -0.43 18.54
C LYS A 218 -21.12 1.05 18.17
N ILE A 219 -19.90 1.55 17.98
CA ILE A 219 -19.70 2.94 17.53
C ILE A 219 -20.32 3.18 16.14
N ILE A 220 -20.34 2.16 15.27
CA ILE A 220 -21.01 2.24 13.98
C ILE A 220 -22.53 2.25 14.12
N GLU A 221 -23.09 1.44 15.03
CA GLU A 221 -24.52 1.50 15.36
C GLU A 221 -24.91 2.89 15.88
N ASP A 222 -24.13 3.45 16.81
CA ASP A 222 -24.34 4.81 17.33
C ASP A 222 -24.25 5.88 16.23
N LEU A 223 -23.37 5.69 15.23
CA LEU A 223 -23.26 6.57 14.07
C LEU A 223 -24.47 6.45 13.13
N ASP A 224 -24.98 5.24 12.92
CA ASP A 224 -26.18 4.99 12.11
C ASP A 224 -27.41 5.69 12.71
N GLU A 225 -27.59 5.57 14.03
CA GLU A 225 -28.62 6.28 14.78
C GLU A 225 -28.43 7.80 14.71
N TYR A 226 -27.21 8.28 14.93
CA TYR A 226 -26.87 9.70 14.87
C TYR A 226 -27.14 10.31 13.48
N PHE A 227 -26.96 9.54 12.41
CA PHE A 227 -27.26 9.98 11.05
C PHE A 227 -28.70 9.71 10.62
N GLU A 228 -29.55 9.20 11.51
CA GLU A 228 -30.99 9.01 11.29
C GLU A 228 -31.28 8.18 10.02
N GLY A 229 -30.46 7.16 9.73
CA GLY A 229 -30.61 6.29 8.56
C GLY A 229 -30.33 6.97 7.21
N LYS A 230 -29.70 8.16 7.19
CA LYS A 230 -29.28 8.83 5.94
C LYS A 230 -28.08 8.16 5.29
N ILE A 231 -27.32 7.37 6.07
CA ILE A 231 -26.15 6.63 5.64
C ILE A 231 -26.46 5.15 5.81
N ASN A 232 -26.00 4.33 4.86
CA ASN A 232 -25.97 2.88 4.98
C ASN A 232 -24.52 2.45 5.21
N PHE A 233 -24.24 1.90 6.39
CA PHE A 233 -22.93 1.38 6.77
C PHE A 233 -22.82 -0.11 6.48
N LYS A 234 -21.65 -0.51 5.99
CA LYS A 234 -21.26 -1.91 5.87
C LYS A 234 -19.89 -2.10 6.47
N ILE A 235 -19.80 -2.97 7.48
CA ILE A 235 -18.54 -3.47 8.02
C ILE A 235 -18.13 -4.69 7.19
N VAL A 236 -16.89 -4.73 6.72
CA VAL A 236 -16.35 -5.82 5.92
C VAL A 236 -15.01 -6.27 6.48
N GLY A 237 -14.83 -7.58 6.62
CA GLY A 237 -13.63 -8.19 7.18
C GLY A 237 -13.97 -9.29 8.19
N PRO A 238 -12.99 -9.75 8.99
CA PRO A 238 -11.60 -9.29 9.03
C PRO A 238 -10.83 -9.64 7.75
N PHE A 239 -9.98 -8.71 7.31
CA PHE A 239 -9.12 -8.89 6.15
C PHE A 239 -7.68 -9.25 6.53
N PRO A 240 -6.92 -9.83 5.58
CA PRO A 240 -5.46 -9.76 5.65
C PRO A 240 -5.06 -8.30 5.72
N PHE A 241 -3.87 -8.00 6.25
CA PHE A 241 -3.39 -6.63 6.37
C PHE A 241 -3.00 -6.03 5.00
N TYR A 242 -3.91 -6.00 4.02
CA TYR A 242 -3.65 -5.53 2.67
C TYR A 242 -3.47 -4.01 2.68
N SER A 243 -4.39 -3.29 3.31
CA SER A 243 -4.33 -1.84 3.42
C SER A 243 -3.09 -1.45 4.23
N PHE A 244 -2.79 -2.17 5.31
CA PHE A 244 -1.76 -1.75 6.26
C PHE A 244 -0.38 -2.42 6.15
N TYR A 245 -0.22 -3.58 5.52
CA TYR A 245 1.05 -4.32 5.53
C TYR A 245 1.25 -5.21 4.29
N THR A 246 0.93 -4.73 3.09
CA THR A 246 1.27 -5.45 1.86
C THR A 246 2.76 -5.38 1.55
N LEU A 247 3.36 -6.52 1.25
CA LEU A 247 4.77 -6.65 0.87
C LEU A 247 4.94 -6.74 -0.65
N ALA A 248 6.06 -6.27 -1.17
CA ALA A 248 6.48 -6.47 -2.54
C ALA A 248 7.94 -6.93 -2.60
N LEU A 249 8.27 -7.70 -3.63
CA LEU A 249 9.66 -7.99 -3.96
C LEU A 249 10.20 -6.92 -4.89
N HIS A 250 11.30 -6.32 -4.49
CA HIS A 250 12.09 -5.44 -5.32
C HIS A 250 13.35 -6.18 -5.75
N LYS A 251 13.51 -6.36 -7.07
CA LYS A 251 14.76 -6.82 -7.66
C LYS A 251 15.74 -5.64 -7.71
N GLY A 252 17.02 -5.94 -7.57
CA GLY A 252 18.06 -4.91 -7.68
C GLY A 252 18.08 -4.26 -9.06
N ASP A 253 18.10 -2.92 -9.08
CA ASP A 253 18.34 -2.15 -10.30
C ASP A 253 19.85 -1.88 -10.44
N PHE A 254 20.50 -2.64 -11.32
CA PHE A 254 21.92 -2.48 -11.59
C PHE A 254 22.29 -1.05 -12.00
N LYS A 255 21.45 -0.38 -12.79
CA LYS A 255 21.77 0.98 -13.26
C LYS A 255 21.72 1.97 -12.11
N GLU A 256 20.73 1.86 -11.24
CA GLU A 256 20.60 2.71 -10.06
C GLU A 256 21.76 2.50 -9.08
N LEU A 257 22.13 1.25 -8.81
CA LEU A 257 23.22 0.90 -7.91
C LEU A 257 24.60 1.24 -8.47
N ASP A 258 24.84 1.00 -9.76
CA ASP A 258 26.11 1.37 -10.40
C ASP A 258 26.26 2.90 -10.47
N PHE A 259 25.17 3.63 -10.69
CA PHE A 259 25.17 5.09 -10.57
C PHE A 259 25.55 5.53 -9.15
N ALA A 260 24.87 5.00 -8.13
CA ALA A 260 25.14 5.34 -6.73
C ALA A 260 26.58 5.02 -6.33
N ARG A 261 27.10 3.85 -6.76
CA ARG A 261 28.49 3.43 -6.57
C ARG A 261 29.47 4.45 -7.15
N ARG A 262 29.23 4.93 -8.37
CA ARG A 262 30.09 5.93 -9.04
C ARG A 262 30.03 7.29 -8.36
N VAL A 263 28.86 7.71 -7.88
CA VAL A 263 28.72 8.97 -7.11
C VAL A 263 29.54 8.93 -5.82
N LEU A 264 29.58 7.78 -5.15
CA LEU A 264 30.42 7.57 -3.96
C LEU A 264 31.84 7.13 -4.31
N ASN A 265 32.26 7.13 -5.58
CA ASN A 265 33.60 6.70 -5.99
C ASN A 265 34.03 5.33 -5.42
N LEU A 266 33.10 4.37 -5.38
CA LEU A 266 33.33 3.05 -4.78
C LEU A 266 33.80 2.01 -5.81
N PRO A 267 34.64 1.04 -5.40
CA PRO A 267 34.97 -0.13 -6.20
C PRO A 267 33.75 -1.05 -6.40
N GLU A 268 33.89 -2.08 -7.25
CA GLU A 268 32.82 -3.05 -7.53
C GLU A 268 32.43 -3.91 -6.32
N LYS A 269 33.26 -3.96 -5.29
CA LYS A 269 32.95 -4.54 -3.98
C LYS A 269 33.49 -3.63 -2.89
N ALA A 270 32.64 -3.24 -1.94
CA ALA A 270 33.05 -2.36 -0.84
C ALA A 270 32.46 -2.87 0.48
N SER A 271 33.25 -2.74 1.55
CA SER A 271 32.84 -2.94 2.93
C SER A 271 32.08 -1.71 3.46
N LEU A 272 31.36 -1.89 4.57
CA LEU A 272 30.68 -0.78 5.25
C LEU A 272 31.65 0.36 5.63
N SER A 273 32.89 0.04 6.03
CA SER A 273 33.90 1.05 6.38
C SER A 273 34.28 1.88 5.15
N GLU A 274 34.59 1.23 4.04
CA GLU A 274 34.95 1.90 2.78
C GLU A 274 33.81 2.78 2.25
N ILE A 275 32.56 2.30 2.36
CA ILE A 275 31.37 3.08 1.99
C ILE A 275 31.24 4.34 2.84
N ASN A 276 31.37 4.21 4.17
CA ASN A 276 31.25 5.33 5.10
C ASN A 276 32.39 6.35 4.95
N GLU A 277 33.62 5.86 4.77
CA GLU A 277 34.80 6.70 4.53
C GLU A 277 34.63 7.50 3.25
N SER A 278 34.27 6.84 2.15
CA SER A 278 34.07 7.55 0.88
C SER A 278 32.92 8.56 0.94
N TYR A 279 31.79 8.20 1.57
CA TYR A 279 30.70 9.14 1.78
C TYR A 279 31.16 10.39 2.56
N LYS A 280 31.94 10.21 3.62
CA LYS A 280 32.49 11.32 4.42
C LYS A 280 33.45 12.19 3.60
N GLU A 281 34.29 11.60 2.76
CA GLU A 281 35.19 12.33 1.87
C GLU A 281 34.44 13.12 0.82
N GLN A 282 33.52 12.49 0.09
CA GLN A 282 32.71 13.16 -0.93
C GLN A 282 31.82 14.25 -0.32
N SER A 283 31.26 14.02 0.88
CA SER A 283 30.44 14.99 1.60
C SER A 283 31.21 16.27 1.93
N LYS A 284 32.51 16.18 2.26
CA LYS A 284 33.35 17.37 2.51
C LYS A 284 33.59 18.16 1.23
N ILE A 285 33.73 17.48 0.09
CA ILE A 285 34.00 18.10 -1.21
C ILE A 285 32.75 18.85 -1.70
N CYS A 286 31.58 18.20 -1.62
CA CYS A 286 30.33 18.77 -2.14
C CYS A 286 29.48 19.49 -1.10
N HIS A 287 29.99 19.80 0.10
CA HIS A 287 29.19 20.45 1.15
C HIS A 287 28.70 21.84 0.69
N PRO A 288 27.40 22.17 0.86
CA PRO A 288 26.86 23.47 0.44
C PRO A 288 27.54 24.68 1.11
N ASP A 289 28.06 24.51 2.35
CA ASP A 289 28.77 25.57 3.07
C ASP A 289 30.11 25.96 2.42
N ASN A 290 30.64 25.14 1.51
CA ASN A 290 31.85 25.50 0.77
C ASN A 290 31.58 26.66 -0.23
N ASP A 291 30.35 26.76 -0.75
CA ASP A 291 29.84 27.90 -1.52
C ASP A 291 28.30 27.83 -1.61
N SER A 292 27.63 28.62 -0.77
CA SER A 292 26.17 28.60 -0.60
C SER A 292 25.38 29.12 -1.80
N HIS A 293 26.03 29.79 -2.75
CA HIS A 293 25.40 30.28 -3.97
C HIS A 293 25.57 29.33 -5.16
N ASN A 294 26.42 28.31 -5.02
CA ASN A 294 26.64 27.31 -6.05
C ASN A 294 25.57 26.22 -6.02
N LYS A 295 24.54 26.39 -6.85
CA LYS A 295 23.45 25.40 -7.02
C LYS A 295 23.95 24.02 -7.47
N ASP A 296 25.14 23.91 -8.06
CA ASP A 296 25.73 22.64 -8.45
C ASP A 296 26.23 21.84 -7.24
N LEU A 297 26.83 22.50 -6.24
CA LEU A 297 27.24 21.85 -4.98
C LEU A 297 26.04 21.28 -4.22
N ALA A 298 24.97 22.07 -4.09
CA ALA A 298 23.74 21.62 -3.44
C ALA A 298 23.13 20.37 -4.14
N ARG A 299 23.08 20.37 -5.48
CA ARG A 299 22.60 19.22 -6.27
C ARG A 299 23.49 17.99 -6.11
N ARG A 300 24.82 18.16 -6.10
CA ARG A 300 25.77 17.06 -5.89
C ARG A 300 25.65 16.46 -4.49
N PHE A 301 25.47 17.30 -3.48
CA PHE A 301 25.25 16.86 -2.10
C PHE A 301 23.95 16.07 -1.94
N GLU A 302 22.86 16.54 -2.56
CA GLU A 302 21.59 15.79 -2.60
C GLU A 302 21.75 14.43 -3.30
N ALA A 303 22.41 14.41 -4.46
CA ALA A 303 22.69 13.18 -5.19
C ALA A 303 23.58 12.21 -4.40
N LEU A 304 24.57 12.72 -3.64
CA LEU A 304 25.42 11.93 -2.76
C LEU A 304 24.61 11.29 -1.63
N ASN A 305 23.77 12.07 -0.94
CA ASN A 305 22.94 11.56 0.15
C ASN A 305 21.98 10.47 -0.34
N LYS A 306 21.32 10.71 -1.48
CA LYS A 306 20.44 9.73 -2.11
C LYS A 306 21.19 8.46 -2.50
N SER A 307 22.38 8.60 -3.09
CA SER A 307 23.21 7.47 -3.50
C SER A 307 23.69 6.66 -2.30
N TYR A 308 24.10 7.31 -1.20
CA TYR A 308 24.47 6.64 0.04
C TYR A 308 23.28 5.86 0.62
N GLN A 309 22.08 6.46 0.67
CA GLN A 309 20.87 5.77 1.10
C GLN A 309 20.57 4.53 0.25
N ILE A 310 20.62 4.64 -1.07
CA ILE A 310 20.45 3.50 -1.98
C ILE A 310 21.46 2.40 -1.66
N ILE A 311 22.75 2.72 -1.50
CA ILE A 311 23.77 1.70 -1.21
C ILE A 311 23.51 1.03 0.14
N MET A 312 23.17 1.81 1.17
CA MET A 312 22.81 1.27 2.49
C MET A 312 21.57 0.38 2.43
N GLU A 313 20.62 0.71 1.56
CA GLU A 313 19.47 -0.14 1.26
C GLU A 313 19.83 -1.41 0.50
N TYR A 314 21.04 -1.57 -0.06
CA TYR A 314 21.50 -2.78 -0.76
C TYR A 314 22.63 -3.53 -0.05
N MET A 315 23.12 -3.02 1.07
CA MET A 315 24.07 -3.69 1.96
C MET A 315 23.57 -5.05 2.45
N ASN A 316 24.46 -6.04 2.51
CA ASN A 316 24.17 -7.36 3.06
C ASN A 316 25.34 -7.80 3.97
N GLY A 317 25.08 -7.92 5.27
CA GLY A 317 26.14 -8.11 6.25
C GLY A 317 27.08 -6.90 6.31
N ASN A 318 28.37 -7.12 6.12
CA ASN A 318 29.41 -6.09 6.30
C ASN A 318 29.89 -5.43 4.99
N GLY A 319 29.22 -5.68 3.85
CA GLY A 319 29.61 -5.08 2.57
C GLY A 319 28.52 -5.15 1.49
N CYS A 320 28.86 -4.64 0.31
CA CYS A 320 28.04 -4.63 -0.89
C CYS A 320 28.86 -5.10 -2.11
N SER A 321 28.26 -5.95 -2.93
CA SER A 321 28.75 -6.24 -4.28
C SER A 321 27.91 -5.44 -5.27
N PHE A 322 28.59 -4.70 -6.13
CA PHE A 322 27.99 -3.92 -7.21
C PHE A 322 28.15 -4.59 -8.57
N LEU A 323 28.53 -5.86 -8.59
CA LEU A 323 28.53 -6.66 -9.81
C LEU A 323 27.10 -6.85 -10.30
N ARG A 324 26.93 -6.78 -11.62
CA ARG A 324 25.62 -6.87 -12.26
C ARG A 324 24.86 -8.14 -11.88
N GLU A 325 25.53 -9.28 -11.92
CA GLU A 325 24.96 -10.59 -11.58
C GLU A 325 24.47 -10.63 -10.12
N ASP A 326 25.24 -10.06 -9.20
CA ASP A 326 24.89 -10.01 -7.77
C ASP A 326 23.68 -9.11 -7.52
N ILE A 327 23.59 -7.97 -8.23
CA ILE A 327 22.48 -7.02 -8.10
C ILE A 327 21.21 -7.57 -8.72
N GLU A 328 21.27 -8.12 -9.93
CA GLU A 328 20.11 -8.67 -10.64
C GLU A 328 19.51 -9.88 -9.90
N GLN A 329 20.33 -10.60 -9.12
CA GLN A 329 19.88 -11.67 -8.24
C GLN A 329 19.52 -11.21 -6.81
N CYS A 330 19.69 -9.93 -6.49
CA CYS A 330 19.34 -9.38 -5.19
C CYS A 330 17.82 -9.16 -5.12
N VAL A 331 17.20 -9.71 -4.08
CA VAL A 331 15.77 -9.60 -3.85
C VAL A 331 15.52 -9.10 -2.44
N ARG A 332 14.74 -8.03 -2.33
CA ARG A 332 14.38 -7.40 -1.07
C ARG A 332 12.88 -7.33 -0.90
N VAL A 333 12.45 -7.58 0.32
CA VAL A 333 11.06 -7.41 0.74
C VAL A 333 10.92 -5.96 1.20
N LYS A 334 10.04 -5.20 0.55
CA LYS A 334 9.66 -3.85 0.99
C LYS A 334 8.15 -3.78 1.21
N PRO A 335 7.68 -2.94 2.15
CA PRO A 335 6.26 -2.59 2.18
C PRO A 335 5.91 -1.83 0.89
N VAL A 336 4.71 -2.06 0.37
CA VAL A 336 4.17 -1.24 -0.71
C VAL A 336 3.93 0.17 -0.18
N GLU A 337 4.58 1.17 -0.80
CA GLU A 337 4.38 2.57 -0.43
C GLU A 337 2.92 3.00 -0.61
N ARG A 338 2.40 3.73 0.38
CA ARG A 338 1.04 4.26 0.36
C ARG A 338 1.05 5.71 -0.06
N LYS A 339 0.08 6.08 -0.90
CA LYS A 339 -0.38 7.45 -0.96
C LYS A 339 -1.49 7.60 0.07
N ASN A 340 -1.18 8.17 1.23
CA ASN A 340 -2.24 8.66 2.09
C ASN A 340 -2.92 9.80 1.35
N ALA A 341 -4.16 9.60 0.91
CA ALA A 341 -5.05 10.71 0.63
C ALA A 341 -5.35 11.37 1.99
N VAL A 342 -4.43 12.23 2.43
CA VAL A 342 -4.66 13.11 3.58
C VAL A 342 -5.95 13.86 3.27
N MET A 343 -6.90 13.79 4.20
CA MET A 343 -8.17 14.51 4.11
C MET A 343 -7.86 16.01 3.93
N SER A 344 -7.95 16.49 2.69
CA SER A 344 -7.89 17.91 2.34
C SER A 344 -9.29 18.50 2.38
#